data_AF-A0A0N4WUX5-F1
#
_entry.id   AF-A0A0N4WUX5-F1
#
_cell.length_a   1.000
_cell.length_b   1.000
_cell.length_c   1.000
_cell.angle_alpha   90.00
_cell.angle_beta   90.00
_cell.angle_gamma   90.00
#
_symmetry.space_group_name_H-M   'P 1'
#
loop_
_entity.id
_entity.type
_entity.pdbx_description
1 polymer ?
#
loop_
_entity_poly.entity_id
_entity_poly.type
_entity_poly.pdbx_seq_one_letter_code
_entity_poly.pdbx_strand_id
1 'polypeptide(L)' 'MQHPVTEDIMAKDQFEQPKRHVHFADDSNADNGRKLYKIEIQSVLYCSKANFQVMYKPEMELRIVESMVPFRGPASGQ' A
#
# COMPACT_ATOMS: atom_id res chain seq x y z
N MET A 1 12.00 31.17 7.13
CA MET A 1 10.82 30.78 6.33
C MET A 1 10.96 29.30 6.04
N GLN A 2 10.02 28.47 6.50
CA GLN A 2 9.95 27.07 6.08
C GLN A 2 9.30 27.04 4.70
N HIS A 3 10.05 26.63 3.68
CA HIS A 3 9.45 26.26 2.40
C HIS A 3 8.72 24.92 2.61
N PRO A 4 7.42 24.80 2.29
CA PRO A 4 6.78 23.50 2.29
C PRO A 4 7.45 22.65 1.21
N VAL A 5 8.05 21.53 1.63
CA VAL A 5 8.83 20.56 0.81
C VAL A 5 8.09 20.06 -0.45
N THR A 6 6.78 20.32 -0.55
CA THR A 6 5.90 19.81 -1.60
C THR A 6 5.73 20.72 -2.81
N GLU A 7 5.96 22.03 -2.70
CA GLU A 7 5.70 22.98 -3.80
C GLU A 7 6.70 22.84 -4.96
N ASP A 8 7.91 22.35 -4.68
CA ASP A 8 8.97 22.20 -5.68
C ASP A 8 8.87 20.89 -6.50
N ILE A 9 7.98 19.95 -6.12
CA ILE A 9 7.89 18.62 -6.75
C ILE A 9 6.70 18.53 -7.70
N MET A 10 5.52 18.97 -7.27
CA MET A 10 4.29 18.80 -8.03
C MET A 10 3.24 19.81 -7.59
N ALA A 11 2.52 20.38 -8.56
CA ALA A 11 1.38 21.23 -8.25
C ALA A 11 0.26 20.42 -7.56
N LYS A 12 -0.52 21.06 -6.69
CA LYS A 12 -1.52 20.39 -5.86
C LYS A 12 -2.58 19.63 -6.68
N ASP A 13 -3.02 20.24 -7.77
CA ASP A 13 -3.96 19.65 -8.73
C ASP A 13 -3.38 18.42 -9.45
N GLN A 14 -2.10 18.49 -9.79
CA GLN A 14 -1.36 17.37 -10.38
C GLN A 14 -1.19 16.21 -9.39
N PHE A 15 -1.19 16.45 -8.07
CA PHE A 15 -1.12 15.39 -7.05
C PHE A 15 -2.48 14.75 -6.75
N GLU A 16 -3.55 15.55 -6.71
CA GLU A 16 -4.90 15.04 -6.39
C GLU A 16 -5.46 14.11 -7.47
N GLN A 17 -5.05 14.29 -8.74
CA GLN A 17 -5.49 13.43 -9.83
C GLN A 17 -4.97 11.98 -9.69
N PRO A 18 -3.65 11.71 -9.62
CA PRO A 18 -3.11 10.37 -9.42
C PRO A 18 -3.68 9.70 -8.18
N LYS A 19 -3.77 10.43 -7.05
CA LYS A 19 -4.28 9.91 -5.77
C LYS A 19 -5.63 9.21 -5.88
N ARG A 20 -6.51 9.63 -6.79
CA ARG A 20 -7.84 9.03 -7.01
C ARG A 20 -7.85 7.87 -8.00
N HIS A 21 -6.80 7.73 -8.79
CA HIS A 21 -6.70 6.78 -9.90
C HIS A 21 -5.51 5.83 -9.74
N VAL A 22 -4.94 5.71 -8.53
CA VAL A 22 -3.94 4.69 -8.26
C VAL A 22 -4.63 3.34 -8.12
N HIS A 23 -4.33 2.42 -9.04
CA HIS A 23 -4.77 1.04 -8.99
C HIS A 23 -3.55 0.12 -8.84
N PHE A 24 -3.62 -0.84 -7.93
CA PHE A 24 -2.53 -1.78 -7.64
C PHE A 24 -2.81 -3.20 -8.14
N ALA A 25 -3.95 -3.40 -8.81
CA ALA A 25 -4.40 -4.67 -9.32
C ALA A 25 -4.98 -4.51 -10.73
N ASP A 26 -4.92 -5.57 -11.50
CA ASP A 26 -5.57 -5.67 -12.81
C ASP A 26 -6.99 -6.23 -12.62
N ASP A 27 -7.98 -5.39 -12.87
CA ASP A 27 -9.40 -5.76 -12.73
C ASP A 27 -9.85 -6.78 -13.79
N SER A 28 -9.05 -7.04 -14.85
CA SER A 28 -9.39 -8.04 -15.87
C SER A 28 -9.42 -9.48 -15.33
N ASN A 29 -8.77 -9.73 -14.19
CA ASN A 29 -8.66 -11.03 -13.53
C ASN A 29 -9.33 -11.04 -12.14
N ALA A 30 -10.31 -10.16 -11.91
CA ALA A 30 -10.98 -10.03 -10.63
C ALA A 30 -11.61 -11.37 -10.18
N ASP A 31 -11.04 -11.96 -9.13
CA ASP A 31 -11.56 -13.17 -8.49
C ASP A 31 -12.48 -12.77 -7.32
N ASN A 32 -13.78 -13.01 -7.49
CA ASN A 32 -14.80 -12.74 -6.46
C ASN A 32 -14.61 -13.59 -5.19
N GLY A 33 -13.79 -14.65 -5.24
CA GLY A 33 -13.40 -15.43 -4.06
C GLY A 33 -12.33 -14.75 -3.20
N ARG A 34 -11.58 -13.79 -3.75
CA ARG A 34 -10.44 -13.14 -3.08
C ARG A 34 -10.80 -11.72 -2.64
N LYS A 35 -11.22 -11.56 -1.40
CA LYS A 35 -11.61 -10.25 -0.83
C LYS A 35 -10.52 -9.17 -0.86
N LEU A 36 -9.25 -9.55 -0.99
CA LEU A 36 -8.10 -8.65 -1.01
C LEU A 36 -7.48 -8.48 -2.42
N TYR A 37 -8.16 -8.91 -3.49
CA TYR A 37 -7.59 -8.85 -4.85
C TYR A 37 -7.25 -7.43 -5.33
N LYS A 38 -7.99 -6.39 -4.92
CA LYS A 38 -7.70 -5.01 -5.36
C LYS A 38 -6.39 -4.47 -4.82
N ILE A 39 -5.97 -5.00 -3.69
CA ILE A 39 -4.70 -4.70 -3.05
C ILE A 39 -3.83 -5.94 -3.18
N GLU A 40 -4.07 -6.83 -4.17
CA GLU A 40 -3.56 -8.19 -4.15
C GLU A 40 -2.10 -8.14 -3.78
N ILE A 41 -1.89 -8.60 -2.57
CA ILE A 41 -0.67 -8.48 -1.79
C ILE A 41 0.49 -9.00 -2.65
N GLN A 42 0.20 -9.92 -3.57
CA GLN A 42 1.03 -10.59 -4.57
C GLN A 42 2.09 -9.74 -5.29
N SER A 43 1.85 -8.47 -5.61
CA SER A 43 2.86 -7.65 -6.30
C SER A 43 3.64 -6.79 -5.31
N VAL A 44 2.99 -5.82 -4.66
CA VAL A 44 3.68 -4.83 -3.83
C VAL A 44 4.11 -5.42 -2.48
N LEU A 45 3.21 -6.13 -1.79
CA LEU A 45 3.48 -6.66 -0.46
C LEU A 45 4.34 -7.92 -0.49
N TYR A 46 4.22 -8.79 -1.50
CA TYR A 46 5.16 -9.92 -1.65
C TYR A 46 6.55 -9.42 -2.02
N CYS A 47 6.69 -8.47 -2.96
CA CYS A 47 7.99 -7.87 -3.25
C CYS A 47 8.59 -7.22 -1.99
N SER A 48 7.80 -6.43 -1.26
CA SER A 48 8.27 -5.79 -0.02
C SER A 48 8.66 -6.82 1.05
N LYS A 49 7.85 -7.86 1.25
CA LYS A 49 8.13 -8.94 2.21
C LYS A 49 9.38 -9.73 1.81
N ALA A 50 9.50 -10.12 0.54
CA ALA A 50 10.65 -10.85 0.03
C ALA A 50 11.93 -10.02 0.19
N ASN A 51 11.90 -8.75 -0.21
CA ASN A 51 13.03 -7.84 -0.06
C ASN A 51 13.41 -7.65 1.42
N PHE A 52 12.43 -7.47 2.30
CA PHE A 52 12.68 -7.38 3.74
C PHE A 52 13.35 -8.64 4.30
N GLN A 53 12.89 -9.83 3.93
CA GLN A 53 13.46 -11.11 4.37
C GLN A 53 14.88 -11.37 3.85
N VAL A 54 15.23 -10.79 2.70
CA VAL A 54 16.59 -10.84 2.15
C VAL A 54 17.50 -9.88 2.90
N MET A 55 17.05 -8.65 3.13
CA MET A 55 17.88 -7.58 3.70
C MET A 55 18.04 -7.68 5.22
N TYR A 56 17.05 -8.21 5.93
CA TYR A 56 17.05 -8.27 7.39
C TYR A 56 17.16 -9.72 7.88
N LYS A 57 18.19 -9.99 8.68
CA LYS A 57 18.35 -11.24 9.43
C LYS A 57 18.17 -10.94 10.92
N PRO A 58 17.16 -11.54 11.58
CA PRO A 58 16.97 -11.34 13.01
C PRO A 58 18.17 -11.88 13.80
N GLU A 59 18.71 -11.05 14.69
CA GLU A 59 19.81 -11.45 15.59
C GLU A 59 19.29 -11.86 16.99
N MET A 60 18.00 -11.65 17.26
CA MET A 60 17.33 -11.92 18.52
C MET A 60 16.00 -12.65 18.31
N GLU A 61 15.37 -13.10 19.39
CA GLU A 61 14.06 -13.75 19.38
C GLU A 61 12.98 -12.83 18.77
N LEU A 62 12.12 -13.43 17.96
CA LEU A 62 11.03 -12.74 17.29
C LEU A 62 9.78 -12.71 18.17
N ARG A 63 9.10 -11.57 18.17
CA ARG A 63 7.75 -11.44 18.75
C ARG A 63 6.74 -11.23 17.63
N ILE A 64 5.64 -11.95 17.70
CA ILE A 64 4.48 -11.73 16.83
C ILE A 64 3.54 -10.77 17.55
N VAL A 65 3.22 -9.65 16.91
CA VAL A 65 2.26 -8.66 17.38
C VAL A 65 1.27 -8.35 16.27
N GLU A 66 0.01 -8.13 16.64
CA GLU A 66 -1.00 -7.60 15.73
C GLU A 66 -1.05 -6.08 15.84
N SER A 67 -1.34 -5.42 14.71
CA SER A 67 -1.58 -4.00 14.67
C SER A 67 -2.71 -3.71 13.69
N MET A 68 -3.50 -2.68 14.01
CA MET A 68 -4.63 -2.26 13.20
C MET A 68 -4.23 -1.07 12.34
N VAL A 69 -4.47 -1.18 11.03
CA VAL A 69 -4.38 -0.01 10.13
C VAL A 69 -5.70 0.76 10.25
N PRO A 70 -5.70 2.00 10.77
CA PRO A 70 -6.92 2.76 10.93
C PRO A 70 -7.51 3.08 9.55
N PHE A 71 -8.73 2.64 9.31
CA PHE A 71 -9.47 2.91 8.09
C PHE A 71 -10.89 3.36 8.44
N ARG A 72 -11.38 4.38 7.74
CA ARG A 72 -12.76 4.87 7.84
C ARG A 72 -13.37 4.87 6.44
N GLY A 73 -14.44 4.09 6.27
CA GLY A 73 -15.10 3.87 5.00
C GLY A 73 -15.58 2.41 4.89
N PRO A 74 -16.42 2.08 3.91
CA PRO A 74 -16.81 0.70 3.66
C PRO A 74 -15.57 -0.09 3.21
N ALA A 75 -15.17 -1.09 4.01
CA ALA A 75 -14.03 -1.95 3.70
C ALA A 75 -14.36 -2.97 2.59
N SER A 76 -15.64 -3.32 2.46
CA SER A 76 -16.19 -4.02 1.31
C SER A 76 -16.73 -2.98 0.34
N GLY A 77 -16.08 -2.78 -0.80
CA GLY A 77 -16.65 -2.00 -1.90
C GLY A 77 -17.96 -2.65 -2.36
N GLN A 78 -19.09 -2.14 -1.87
CA GLN A 78 -20.37 -2.15 -2.55
C GLN A 78 -20.65 -0.71 -2.98
#